data_AF-A0A066X6I7-F1
#
_entry.id   AF-A0A066X6I7-F1
#
_cell.length_a   1.000
_cell.length_b   1.000
_cell.length_c   1.000
_cell.angle_alpha   90.00
_cell.angle_beta   90.00
_cell.angle_gamma   90.00
#
_symmetry.space_group_name_H-M   'P 1'
#
loop_
_entity.id
_entity.type
_entity.pdbx_description
1 polymer ?
#
loop_
_entity_poly.entity_id
_entity_poly.type
_entity_poly.pdbx_seq_one_letter_code
_entity_poly.pdbx_strand_id
1 'polypeptide(L)'
;MGKYNKNTEARLQEAVEAIAKNKDLKIATVARAFNVPRLQLHRRLQGQGSLKDRLTTNKKLTDEQEYAICSYIDRLDRMSLRVRKELVRDAANLLLRETAPPHDSGPPPTVGINWVHRFLHRHGYSSINDKVLDAARQHAENVESFQAYFEQLKEAVEKYGIQEEDIWNMDETGFCIGVGKDQMVITRQKRESYFEANGAQPEDGILEVIAR
;
A
#
# COMPACT_ATOMS: atom_id res chain seq x y z
N MET A 1 13.61 19.47 -33.09
CA MET A 1 12.69 19.06 -32.01
C MET A 1 11.31 19.66 -32.27
N GLY A 2 10.32 18.83 -32.62
CA GLY A 2 8.97 19.30 -32.98
C GLY A 2 8.12 19.55 -31.72
N LYS A 3 7.60 20.77 -31.59
CA LYS A 3 6.66 21.19 -30.53
C LYS A 3 5.47 20.24 -30.49
N TYR A 4 5.37 19.41 -29.46
CA TYR A 4 4.19 18.56 -29.21
C TYR A 4 3.00 19.47 -28.89
N ASN A 5 2.15 19.69 -29.90
CA ASN A 5 0.99 20.56 -29.76
C ASN A 5 -0.13 19.77 -29.07
N LYS A 6 -0.56 20.20 -27.87
CA LYS A 6 -1.58 19.53 -27.03
C LYS A 6 -2.90 19.25 -27.78
N ASN A 7 -3.17 19.97 -28.87
CA ASN A 7 -4.38 19.87 -29.69
C ASN A 7 -4.24 19.01 -30.96
N THR A 8 -3.13 18.27 -31.14
CA THR A 8 -2.90 17.49 -32.37
C THR A 8 -3.85 16.30 -32.50
N GLU A 9 -4.22 15.65 -31.38
CA GLU A 9 -5.11 14.48 -31.38
C GLU A 9 -6.55 14.85 -31.76
N ALA A 10 -7.09 15.94 -31.21
CA ALA A 10 -8.42 16.44 -31.57
C ALA A 10 -8.53 16.74 -33.07
N ARG A 11 -7.51 17.40 -33.64
CA ARG A 11 -7.44 17.72 -35.07
C ARG A 11 -7.26 16.49 -35.96
N LEU A 12 -6.63 15.42 -35.44
CA LEU A 12 -6.56 14.13 -36.13
C LEU A 12 -7.95 13.47 -36.18
N GLN A 13 -8.72 13.54 -35.09
CA GLN A 13 -10.07 12.99 -35.03
C GLN A 13 -11.02 13.72 -35.99
N GLU A 14 -11.01 15.06 -35.98
CA GLU A 14 -11.78 15.89 -36.93
C GLU A 14 -11.40 15.58 -38.39
N ALA A 15 -10.11 15.37 -38.68
CA ALA A 15 -9.64 15.02 -40.01
C ALA A 15 -10.10 13.61 -40.46
N VAL A 16 -10.18 12.65 -39.53
CA VAL A 16 -10.74 11.31 -39.79
C VAL A 16 -12.23 11.41 -40.10
N GLU A 17 -12.98 12.19 -39.33
CA GLU A 17 -14.41 12.43 -39.57
C GLU A 17 -14.67 13.13 -40.91
N ALA A 18 -13.83 14.08 -41.30
CA ALA A 18 -13.93 14.75 -42.60
C ALA A 18 -13.74 13.78 -43.77
N ILE A 19 -12.82 12.82 -43.67
CA ILE A 19 -12.62 11.75 -44.66
C ILE A 19 -13.76 10.75 -44.65
N ALA A 20 -14.33 10.44 -43.47
CA ALA A 20 -15.50 9.58 -43.35
C ALA A 20 -16.74 10.19 -44.03
N LYS A 21 -16.92 11.52 -43.94
CA LYS A 21 -18.01 12.26 -44.59
C LYS A 21 -17.84 12.37 -46.10
N ASN A 22 -16.60 12.45 -46.60
CA ASN A 22 -16.29 12.57 -48.03
C ASN A 22 -15.13 11.63 -48.41
N LYS A 23 -15.48 10.43 -48.90
CA LYS A 23 -14.51 9.36 -49.21
C LYS A 23 -13.54 9.70 -50.36
N ASP A 24 -13.87 10.67 -51.20
CA ASP A 24 -13.04 11.09 -52.33
C ASP A 24 -11.89 12.06 -51.93
N LEU A 25 -11.86 12.49 -50.68
CA LEU A 25 -10.82 13.42 -50.20
C LEU A 25 -9.45 12.74 -50.11
N LYS A 26 -8.47 13.31 -50.81
CA LYS A 26 -7.07 12.88 -50.69
C LYS A 26 -6.54 13.17 -49.29
N ILE A 27 -5.99 12.14 -48.64
CA ILE A 27 -5.39 12.22 -47.29
C ILE A 27 -4.36 13.36 -47.16
N ALA A 28 -3.56 13.64 -48.20
CA ALA A 28 -2.58 14.73 -48.18
C ALA A 28 -3.21 16.13 -48.13
N THR A 29 -4.39 16.29 -48.74
CA THR A 29 -5.13 17.56 -48.75
C THR A 29 -5.75 17.81 -47.38
N VAL A 30 -6.37 16.78 -46.81
CA VAL A 30 -6.95 16.83 -45.45
C VAL A 30 -5.86 17.07 -44.41
N ALA A 31 -4.74 16.35 -44.47
CA ALA A 31 -3.62 16.55 -43.54
C ALA A 31 -3.09 18.00 -43.54
N ARG A 32 -3.04 18.66 -44.71
CA ARG A 32 -2.66 20.07 -44.82
C ARG A 32 -3.74 21.01 -44.30
N ALA A 33 -5.01 20.78 -44.65
CA ALA A 33 -6.14 21.59 -44.21
C ALA A 33 -6.28 21.60 -42.68
N PHE A 34 -6.16 20.42 -42.07
CA PHE A 34 -6.21 20.26 -40.62
C PHE A 34 -4.85 20.46 -39.96
N ASN A 35 -3.79 20.78 -40.71
CA ASN A 35 -2.39 20.97 -40.28
C ASN A 35 -1.93 19.90 -39.25
N VAL A 36 -2.09 18.63 -39.67
CA VAL A 36 -1.66 17.42 -38.95
C VAL A 36 -0.65 16.62 -39.79
N PRO A 37 0.28 15.87 -39.17
CA PRO A 37 1.20 15.03 -39.92
C PRO A 37 0.46 13.93 -40.70
N ARG A 38 0.67 13.85 -42.02
CA ARG A 38 0.02 12.87 -42.91
C ARG A 38 0.14 11.42 -42.41
N LEU A 39 1.31 11.06 -41.88
CA LEU A 39 1.57 9.71 -41.35
C LEU A 39 0.72 9.39 -40.12
N GLN A 40 0.47 10.36 -39.23
CA GLN A 40 -0.39 10.17 -38.07
C GLN A 40 -1.86 10.03 -38.48
N LEU A 41 -2.33 10.84 -39.43
CA LEU A 41 -3.68 10.74 -39.99
C LEU A 41 -3.91 9.37 -40.66
N HIS A 42 -2.94 8.89 -41.44
CA HIS A 42 -3.00 7.57 -42.05
C HIS A 42 -3.09 6.45 -40.99
N ARG A 43 -2.31 6.53 -39.91
CA ARG A 43 -2.37 5.54 -38.81
C ARG A 43 -3.74 5.52 -38.13
N ARG A 44 -4.37 6.69 -37.93
CA ARG A 44 -5.73 6.79 -37.36
C ARG A 44 -6.79 6.18 -38.26
N LEU A 45 -6.71 6.40 -39.57
CA LEU A 45 -7.60 5.78 -40.56
C LEU A 45 -7.46 4.25 -40.59
N GLN A 46 -6.27 3.73 -40.28
CA GLN A 46 -5.99 2.29 -40.15
C GLN A 46 -6.38 1.75 -38.76
N GLY A 47 -7.11 2.50 -37.94
CA GLY A 47 -7.58 2.08 -36.62
C GLY A 47 -6.50 2.07 -35.53
N GLN A 48 -5.30 2.59 -35.76
CA GLN A 48 -4.29 2.70 -34.71
C GLN A 48 -4.59 3.92 -33.83
N GLY A 49 -4.95 3.67 -32.57
CA GLY A 49 -5.23 4.69 -31.55
C GLY A 49 -4.00 5.51 -31.12
N SER A 50 -4.21 6.50 -30.25
CA SER A 50 -3.13 7.32 -29.73
C SER A 50 -2.16 6.49 -28.88
N LEU A 51 -0.89 6.91 -28.86
CA LEU A 51 0.08 6.34 -27.92
C LEU A 51 -0.36 6.56 -26.47
N LYS A 52 -1.17 7.61 -26.20
CA LYS A 52 -1.76 7.89 -24.89
C LYS A 52 -2.90 6.93 -24.54
N ASP A 53 -3.66 6.48 -25.53
CA ASP A 53 -4.81 5.59 -25.34
C ASP A 53 -4.43 4.12 -25.42
N ARG A 54 -3.20 3.83 -25.87
CA ARG A 54 -2.66 2.48 -25.88
C ARG A 54 -2.48 2.02 -24.43
N LEU A 55 -3.20 0.97 -24.05
CA LEU A 55 -2.98 0.26 -22.79
C LEU A 55 -1.49 0.04 -22.58
N THR A 56 -0.99 0.40 -21.40
CA THR A 56 0.42 0.22 -21.06
C THR A 56 0.79 -1.25 -21.26
N THR A 57 1.63 -1.54 -22.26
CA THR A 57 2.02 -2.89 -22.73
C THR A 57 2.54 -3.82 -21.62
N ASN A 58 2.84 -3.29 -20.42
CA ASN A 58 3.51 -4.01 -19.34
C ASN A 58 2.61 -4.30 -18.11
N LYS A 59 1.28 -4.13 -18.19
CA LYS A 59 0.38 -4.57 -17.11
C LYS A 59 0.10 -6.07 -17.30
N LYS A 60 0.61 -6.90 -16.38
CA LYS A 60 0.36 -8.35 -16.36
C LYS A 60 -1.07 -8.70 -15.93
N LEU A 61 -1.74 -7.81 -15.21
CA LEU A 61 -3.11 -7.95 -14.73
C LEU A 61 -3.99 -6.88 -15.39
N THR A 62 -5.26 -7.20 -15.62
CA THR A 62 -6.26 -6.23 -16.10
C THR A 62 -6.62 -5.23 -15.01
N ASP A 63 -7.25 -4.13 -15.40
CA ASP A 63 -7.67 -3.11 -14.43
C ASP A 63 -8.72 -3.66 -13.45
N GLU A 64 -9.59 -4.57 -13.89
CA GLU A 64 -10.57 -5.25 -13.02
C GLU A 64 -9.89 -6.17 -12.00
N GLN A 65 -8.85 -6.91 -12.42
CA GLN A 65 -8.09 -7.77 -11.53
C GLN A 65 -7.32 -6.96 -10.48
N GLU A 66 -6.70 -5.86 -10.89
CA GLU A 66 -6.04 -4.95 -9.94
C GLU A 66 -7.05 -4.33 -8.97
N TYR A 67 -8.27 -4.02 -9.43
CA TYR A 67 -9.35 -3.52 -8.57
C TYR A 67 -9.84 -4.57 -7.56
N ALA A 68 -9.90 -5.85 -7.94
CA ALA A 68 -10.22 -6.93 -7.02
C ALA A 68 -9.19 -7.06 -5.89
N ILE A 69 -7.89 -6.93 -6.23
CA ILE A 69 -6.81 -6.89 -5.22
C ILE A 69 -6.97 -5.67 -4.31
N CYS A 70 -7.27 -4.49 -4.85
CA CYS A 70 -7.53 -3.30 -4.01
C CYS A 70 -8.68 -3.53 -3.03
N SER A 71 -9.80 -4.07 -3.52
CA SER A 71 -10.97 -4.39 -2.70
C SER A 71 -10.64 -5.41 -1.60
N TYR A 72 -9.76 -6.37 -1.90
CA TYR A 72 -9.27 -7.35 -0.94
C TYR A 72 -8.43 -6.69 0.16
N ILE A 73 -7.47 -5.84 -0.21
CA ILE A 73 -6.64 -5.07 0.74
C ILE A 73 -7.53 -4.20 1.63
N ASP A 74 -8.46 -3.45 1.04
CA ASP A 74 -9.35 -2.55 1.79
C ASP A 74 -10.28 -3.33 2.73
N ARG A 75 -10.68 -4.55 2.37
CA ARG A 75 -11.45 -5.44 3.26
C ARG A 75 -10.63 -5.90 4.45
N LEU A 76 -9.37 -6.28 4.24
CA LEU A 76 -8.46 -6.67 5.31
C LEU A 76 -8.17 -5.49 6.25
N ASP A 77 -7.95 -4.30 5.69
CA ASP A 77 -7.74 -3.06 6.46
C ASP A 77 -8.97 -2.74 7.34
N ARG A 78 -10.19 -2.90 6.82
CA ARG A 78 -11.43 -2.76 7.60
C ARG A 78 -11.57 -3.77 8.74
N MET A 79 -10.95 -4.95 8.62
CA MET A 79 -10.95 -5.98 9.66
C MET A 79 -9.77 -5.82 10.63
N SER A 80 -9.03 -4.70 10.55
CA SER A 80 -7.79 -4.47 11.31
C SER A 80 -6.74 -5.58 11.08
N LEU A 81 -6.78 -6.23 9.91
CA LEU A 81 -5.84 -7.27 9.53
C LEU A 81 -4.66 -6.68 8.77
N ARG A 82 -3.46 -7.12 9.13
CA ARG A 82 -2.22 -6.65 8.53
C ARG A 82 -2.03 -7.21 7.13
N VAL A 83 -1.98 -6.32 6.16
CA VAL A 83 -1.69 -6.69 4.77
C VAL A 83 -0.20 -6.59 4.53
N ARG A 84 0.47 -7.72 4.31
CA ARG A 84 1.89 -7.78 3.94
C ARG A 84 2.09 -7.69 2.42
N LYS A 85 3.28 -7.26 1.98
CA LYS A 85 3.64 -7.19 0.55
C LYS A 85 3.62 -8.56 -0.13
N GLU A 86 3.99 -9.58 0.63
CA GLU A 86 3.98 -10.99 0.20
C GLU A 86 2.55 -11.42 -0.11
N LEU A 87 1.58 -11.08 0.75
CA LEU A 87 0.18 -11.42 0.53
C LEU A 87 -0.37 -10.79 -0.76
N VAL A 88 -0.01 -9.54 -1.04
CA VAL A 88 -0.41 -8.85 -2.28
C VAL A 88 0.25 -9.48 -3.51
N ARG A 89 1.52 -9.88 -3.40
CA ARG A 89 2.23 -10.63 -4.46
C ARG A 89 1.57 -11.97 -4.72
N ASP A 90 1.22 -12.69 -3.67
CA ASP A 90 0.63 -14.02 -3.76
C ASP A 90 -0.78 -13.97 -4.35
N ALA A 91 -1.59 -12.99 -3.95
CA ALA A 91 -2.90 -12.75 -4.56
C ALA A 91 -2.79 -12.45 -6.07
N ALA A 92 -1.81 -11.63 -6.46
CA ALA A 92 -1.55 -11.33 -7.87
C ALA A 92 -1.09 -12.56 -8.66
N ASN A 93 -0.17 -13.36 -8.10
CA ASN A 93 0.30 -14.61 -8.72
C ASN A 93 -0.81 -15.66 -8.82
N LEU A 94 -1.71 -15.73 -7.84
CA LEU A 94 -2.85 -16.62 -7.86
C LEU A 94 -3.80 -16.28 -9.02
N LEU A 95 -4.13 -14.99 -9.20
CA LEU A 95 -4.93 -14.54 -10.34
C LEU A 95 -4.24 -14.84 -11.69
N LEU A 96 -2.93 -14.62 -11.78
CA LEU A 96 -2.16 -14.95 -12.99
C LEU A 96 -2.19 -16.44 -13.31
N ARG A 97 -2.09 -17.30 -12.30
CA ARG A 97 -2.18 -18.75 -12.48
C ARG A 97 -3.56 -19.18 -12.95
N GLU A 98 -4.62 -18.61 -12.38
CA GLU A 98 -6.00 -18.96 -12.71
C GLU A 98 -6.40 -18.51 -14.13
N THR A 99 -5.82 -17.40 -14.59
CA THR A 99 -6.06 -16.87 -15.93
C THR A 99 -5.09 -17.36 -17.00
N ALA A 100 -4.09 -18.16 -16.62
CA ALA A 100 -3.15 -18.73 -17.57
C ALA A 100 -3.83 -19.82 -18.43
N PRO A 101 -3.61 -19.85 -19.74
CA PRO A 101 -4.18 -20.88 -20.60
C PRO A 101 -3.65 -22.27 -20.19
N PRO A 102 -4.48 -23.33 -20.19
CA PRO A 102 -4.12 -24.68 -19.72
C PRO A 102 -2.94 -25.36 -20.45
N HIS A 103 -2.50 -24.79 -21.56
CA HIS A 103 -1.58 -25.42 -22.51
C HIS A 103 -0.16 -24.87 -22.50
N ASP A 104 0.17 -23.95 -21.60
CA ASP A 104 1.53 -23.42 -21.49
C ASP A 104 2.38 -24.38 -20.63
N SER A 105 3.23 -25.19 -21.27
CA SER A 105 4.15 -26.15 -20.61
C SER A 105 5.30 -25.49 -19.83
N GLY A 106 5.18 -24.19 -19.51
CA GLY A 106 6.17 -23.40 -18.81
C GLY A 106 5.80 -23.17 -17.33
N PRO A 107 6.74 -22.64 -16.52
CA PRO A 107 6.42 -22.23 -15.16
C PRO A 107 5.33 -21.14 -15.17
N PRO A 108 4.41 -21.14 -14.19
CA PRO A 108 3.29 -20.21 -14.17
C PRO A 108 3.76 -18.76 -14.15
N PRO A 109 3.06 -17.85 -14.86
CA PRO A 109 3.47 -16.45 -14.94
C PRO A 109 3.41 -15.80 -13.55
N THR A 110 4.54 -15.26 -13.11
CA THR A 110 4.64 -14.54 -11.83
C THR A 110 4.84 -13.04 -12.04
N VAL A 111 4.39 -12.23 -11.09
CA VAL A 111 4.69 -10.79 -11.09
C VAL A 111 6.17 -10.53 -10.80
N GLY A 112 6.73 -9.48 -11.40
CA GLY A 112 8.12 -9.10 -11.17
C GLY A 112 8.36 -8.56 -9.74
N ILE A 113 9.63 -8.56 -9.30
CA ILE A 113 10.02 -8.14 -7.94
C ILE A 113 9.50 -6.73 -7.56
N ASN A 114 9.51 -5.81 -8.51
CA ASN A 114 9.08 -4.41 -8.34
C ASN A 114 7.58 -4.20 -8.58
N TRP A 115 6.82 -5.25 -8.93
CA TRP A 115 5.41 -5.10 -9.29
C TRP A 115 4.58 -4.60 -8.12
N VAL A 116 4.75 -5.17 -6.91
CA VAL A 116 4.01 -4.75 -5.71
C VAL A 116 4.26 -3.27 -5.42
N HIS A 117 5.51 -2.82 -5.44
CA HIS A 117 5.86 -1.41 -5.22
C HIS A 117 5.14 -0.49 -6.23
N ARG A 118 5.17 -0.84 -7.52
CA ARG A 118 4.49 -0.07 -8.57
C ARG A 118 2.97 -0.10 -8.42
N PHE A 119 2.40 -1.25 -8.07
CA PHE A 119 0.98 -1.43 -7.82
C PHE A 119 0.52 -0.51 -6.67
N LEU A 120 1.20 -0.54 -5.53
CA LEU A 120 0.89 0.29 -4.38
C LEU A 120 0.95 1.78 -4.73
N HIS A 121 2.02 2.21 -5.42
CA HIS A 121 2.17 3.60 -5.85
C HIS A 121 1.06 4.04 -6.82
N ARG A 122 0.64 3.19 -7.76
CA ARG A 122 -0.44 3.53 -8.71
C ARG A 122 -1.80 3.66 -8.04
N HIS A 123 -2.07 2.87 -7.01
CA HIS A 123 -3.38 2.82 -6.34
C HIS A 123 -3.44 3.63 -5.03
N GLY A 124 -2.37 4.35 -4.69
CA GLY A 124 -2.31 5.25 -3.54
C GLY A 124 -2.13 4.56 -2.19
N TYR A 125 -1.58 3.35 -2.17
CA TYR A 125 -1.24 2.64 -0.93
C TYR A 125 0.16 3.01 -0.46
N SER A 126 0.31 3.12 0.86
CA SER A 126 1.61 3.30 1.53
C SER A 126 2.03 2.03 2.23
N SER A 127 3.33 1.84 2.39
CA SER A 127 3.86 0.77 3.23
C SER A 127 4.52 1.38 4.45
N ILE A 128 4.04 1.02 5.63
CA ILE A 128 4.41 1.60 6.92
C ILE A 128 5.05 0.49 7.77
N ASN A 129 6.05 0.84 8.58
CA ASN A 129 6.56 -0.05 9.62
C ASN A 129 5.54 -0.11 10.76
N ASP A 130 5.06 -1.31 11.02
CA ASP A 130 4.20 -1.61 12.16
C ASP A 130 5.09 -1.87 13.37
N LYS A 131 4.90 -1.08 14.43
CA LYS A 131 5.67 -1.21 15.66
C LYS A 131 4.99 -2.20 16.57
N VAL A 132 5.75 -3.10 17.17
CA VAL A 132 5.19 -3.98 18.20
C VAL A 132 4.76 -3.14 19.40
N LEU A 133 3.52 -3.32 19.85
CA LEU A 133 3.07 -2.71 21.09
C LEU A 133 3.69 -3.52 22.22
N ASP A 134 4.34 -2.83 23.14
CA ASP A 134 4.89 -3.47 24.33
C ASP A 134 3.73 -4.08 25.13
N ALA A 135 3.78 -5.40 25.35
CA ALA A 135 2.72 -6.15 26.05
C ALA A 135 2.45 -5.58 27.46
N ALA A 136 3.46 -4.94 28.07
CA ALA A 136 3.34 -4.25 29.35
C ALA A 136 2.34 -3.07 29.31
N ARG A 137 2.22 -2.36 28.17
CA ARG A 137 1.25 -1.25 28.02
C ARG A 137 -0.18 -1.73 27.88
N GLN A 138 -0.39 -2.90 27.25
CA GLN A 138 -1.73 -3.45 27.03
C GLN A 138 -2.43 -3.83 28.33
N HIS A 139 -1.66 -4.36 29.29
CA HIS A 139 -2.21 -4.73 30.59
C HIS A 139 -2.48 -3.51 31.49
N ALA A 140 -1.74 -2.40 31.27
CA ALA A 140 -1.88 -1.16 32.02
C ALA A 140 -3.03 -0.25 31.54
N GLU A 141 -3.63 -0.52 30.38
CA GLU A 141 -4.68 0.32 29.76
C GLU A 141 -6.11 0.05 30.26
N ASN A 142 -6.31 -0.75 31.32
CA ASN A 142 -7.59 -0.72 32.04
C ASN A 142 -7.65 0.55 32.91
N VAL A 143 -8.32 1.59 32.39
CA VAL A 143 -8.48 2.90 33.03
C VAL A 143 -8.99 2.79 34.47
N GLU A 144 -9.89 1.86 34.75
CA GLU A 144 -10.45 1.66 36.09
C GLU A 144 -9.42 1.07 37.06
N SER A 145 -8.62 0.10 36.59
CA SER A 145 -7.53 -0.49 37.39
C SER A 145 -6.41 0.52 37.64
N PHE A 146 -6.11 1.37 36.66
CA PHE A 146 -5.13 2.44 36.79
C PHE A 146 -5.58 3.47 37.84
N GLN A 147 -6.81 3.96 37.77
CA GLN A 147 -7.35 4.91 38.74
C GLN A 147 -7.38 4.32 40.16
N ALA A 148 -7.87 3.09 40.31
CA ALA A 148 -7.92 2.42 41.62
C ALA A 148 -6.53 2.24 42.24
N TYR A 149 -5.51 1.93 41.43
CA TYR A 149 -4.12 1.81 41.89
C TYR A 149 -3.58 3.15 42.40
N PHE A 150 -3.75 4.24 41.64
CA PHE A 150 -3.26 5.56 42.05
C PHE A 150 -4.01 6.12 43.27
N GLU A 151 -5.30 5.83 43.42
CA GLU A 151 -6.07 6.19 44.62
C GLU A 151 -5.51 5.46 45.86
N GLN A 152 -5.28 4.14 45.77
CA GLN A 152 -4.70 3.35 46.86
C GLN A 152 -3.27 3.78 47.20
N LEU A 153 -2.46 4.11 46.19
CA LEU A 153 -1.12 4.62 46.39
C LEU A 153 -1.15 5.95 47.15
N LYS A 154 -2.05 6.86 46.78
CA LYS A 154 -2.21 8.14 47.45
C LYS A 154 -2.66 7.99 48.90
N GLU A 155 -3.64 7.12 49.17
CA GLU A 155 -4.07 6.80 50.53
C GLU A 155 -2.93 6.23 51.38
N ALA A 156 -2.10 5.36 50.82
CA ALA A 156 -0.95 4.79 51.52
C ALA A 156 0.11 5.86 51.84
N VAL A 157 0.42 6.75 50.89
CA VAL A 157 1.36 7.86 51.09
C VAL A 157 0.88 8.78 52.22
N GLU A 158 -0.40 9.17 52.21
CA GLU A 158 -0.98 10.02 53.26
C GLU A 158 -1.05 9.31 54.62
N LYS A 159 -1.43 8.03 54.65
CA LYS A 159 -1.57 7.25 55.89
C LYS A 159 -0.24 7.02 56.61
N TYR A 160 0.83 6.79 55.86
CA TYR A 160 2.15 6.48 56.41
C TYR A 160 3.10 7.70 56.42
N GLY A 161 2.65 8.85 55.91
CA GLY A 161 3.44 10.09 55.91
C GLY A 161 4.71 9.99 55.06
N ILE A 162 4.64 9.26 53.95
CA ILE A 162 5.79 9.02 53.06
C ILE A 162 6.14 10.34 52.37
N GLN A 163 7.38 10.81 52.51
CA GLN A 163 7.83 12.02 51.83
C GLN A 163 8.17 11.71 50.37
N GLU A 164 8.08 12.72 49.50
CA GLU A 164 8.47 12.57 48.08
C GLU A 164 9.92 12.09 47.91
N GLU A 165 10.76 12.40 48.89
CA GLU A 165 12.16 12.00 49.01
C GLU A 165 12.35 10.49 49.16
N ASP A 166 11.35 9.80 49.72
CA ASP A 166 11.36 8.38 50.05
C ASP A 166 10.69 7.53 48.96
N ILE A 167 10.25 8.15 47.86
CA ILE A 167 9.62 7.47 46.73
C ILE A 167 10.69 7.09 45.71
N TRP A 168 11.07 5.81 45.72
CA TRP A 168 12.03 5.24 44.77
C TRP A 168 11.29 4.55 43.63
N ASN A 169 11.69 4.85 42.39
CA ASN A 169 11.23 4.08 41.24
C ASN A 169 12.02 2.77 41.21
N MET A 170 11.32 1.65 41.32
CA MET A 170 11.91 0.32 41.11
C MET A 170 11.42 -0.15 39.75
N ASP A 171 12.27 -0.03 38.73
CA ASP A 171 11.99 -0.58 37.41
C ASP A 171 12.84 -1.83 37.14
N GLU A 172 12.21 -2.87 36.64
CA GLU A 172 12.89 -4.08 36.21
C GLU A 172 13.18 -3.94 34.72
N THR A 173 14.45 -3.86 34.35
CA THR A 173 14.85 -3.92 32.93
C THR A 173 14.92 -5.37 32.49
N GLY A 174 13.78 -5.91 32.05
CA GLY A 174 13.71 -7.23 31.43
C GLY A 174 14.24 -7.20 29.99
N PHE A 175 15.25 -8.02 29.68
CA PHE A 175 15.68 -8.25 28.30
C PHE A 175 14.91 -9.44 27.73
N CYS A 176 13.89 -9.19 26.91
CA CYS A 176 13.17 -10.26 26.21
C CYS A 176 13.99 -10.83 25.04
N ILE A 177 14.49 -12.06 25.18
CA ILE A 177 15.05 -12.82 24.05
C ILE A 177 13.89 -13.39 23.23
N GLY A 178 13.52 -12.70 22.15
CA GLY A 178 12.50 -13.18 21.20
C GLY A 178 11.41 -12.18 20.79
N VAL A 179 11.65 -10.87 20.90
CA VAL A 179 10.68 -9.84 20.47
C VAL A 179 10.41 -9.94 18.95
N GLY A 180 9.13 -10.04 18.58
CA GLY A 180 8.68 -9.98 17.19
C GLY A 180 9.23 -8.73 16.50
N LYS A 181 9.96 -8.91 15.40
CA LYS A 181 10.60 -7.81 14.67
C LYS A 181 9.55 -6.90 14.02
N ASP A 182 9.90 -5.62 13.88
CA ASP A 182 9.17 -4.65 13.05
C ASP A 182 8.78 -5.29 11.71
N GLN A 183 7.51 -5.15 11.31
CA GLN A 183 7.02 -5.67 10.03
C GLN A 183 6.43 -4.55 9.17
N MET A 184 6.71 -4.61 7.86
CA MET A 184 6.14 -3.68 6.89
C MET A 184 4.70 -4.08 6.55
N VAL A 185 3.74 -3.23 6.88
CA VAL A 185 2.31 -3.39 6.57
C VAL A 185 1.90 -2.40 5.47
N ILE A 186 0.88 -2.75 4.69
CA ILE A 186 0.30 -1.94 3.61
C ILE A 186 -1.01 -1.31 4.10
N THR A 187 -1.14 0.01 3.96
CA THR A 187 -2.35 0.75 4.36
C THR A 187 -2.64 1.91 3.40
N ARG A 188 -3.91 2.35 3.30
CA ARG A 188 -4.25 3.61 2.60
C ARG A 188 -4.07 4.84 3.50
N GLN A 189 -4.24 4.68 4.80
CA GLN A 189 -4.12 5.77 5.78
C GLN A 189 -2.82 5.62 6.57
N LYS A 190 -2.12 6.73 6.79
CA LYS A 190 -1.07 6.79 7.83
C LYS A 190 -1.75 6.66 9.18
N ARG A 191 -1.80 5.45 9.72
CA ARG A 191 -2.11 5.19 11.12
C ARG A 191 -0.89 4.53 11.73
N GLU A 192 -0.61 4.85 12.99
CA GLU A 192 0.27 4.01 13.79
C GLU A 192 -0.47 2.68 13.97
N SER A 193 0.07 1.61 13.40
CA SER A 193 -0.44 0.26 13.60
C SER A 193 0.45 -0.42 14.64
N TYR A 194 -0.22 -1.14 15.54
CA TYR A 194 0.37 -1.69 16.76
C TYR A 194 0.12 -3.20 16.81
N PHE A 195 1.15 -3.96 17.21
CA PHE A 195 1.08 -5.44 17.26
C PHE A 195 0.92 -5.96 18.67
N GLU A 196 -0.04 -6.86 18.84
CA GLU A 196 -0.14 -7.75 19.99
C GLU A 196 0.79 -8.95 19.78
N ALA A 197 1.91 -8.99 20.50
CA ALA A 197 2.74 -10.19 20.61
C ALA A 197 2.24 -11.05 21.78
N ASN A 198 1.51 -12.12 21.49
CA ASN A 198 1.11 -13.09 22.52
C ASN A 198 2.28 -14.00 22.91
N GLY A 199 2.67 -13.90 24.19
CA GLY A 199 3.21 -15.01 25.00
C GLY A 199 4.65 -15.44 24.76
N ALA A 200 5.56 -14.93 25.59
CA ALA A 200 6.75 -15.66 26.04
C ALA A 200 7.13 -15.15 27.45
N GLN A 201 7.02 -16.02 28.45
CA GLN A 201 7.55 -15.80 29.80
C GLN A 201 9.08 -15.86 29.75
N PRO A 202 9.78 -15.01 30.52
CA PRO A 202 11.03 -15.47 31.12
C PRO A 202 11.16 -15.05 32.58
N GLU A 203 11.32 -16.05 33.44
CA GLU A 203 11.93 -15.95 34.76
C GLU A 203 13.42 -15.57 34.60
N ASP A 204 13.84 -14.50 35.29
CA ASP A 204 15.19 -14.22 35.84
C ASP A 204 15.50 -12.72 35.76
N GLY A 205 14.93 -11.97 36.71
CA GLY A 205 15.18 -10.55 36.92
C GLY A 205 16.38 -10.29 37.83
N ILE A 206 17.28 -9.40 37.41
CA ILE A 206 18.27 -8.77 38.31
C ILE A 206 17.70 -7.41 38.72
N LEU A 207 17.50 -7.21 40.02
CA LEU A 207 17.07 -5.94 40.59
C LEU A 207 18.27 -4.99 40.69
N GLU A 208 18.19 -3.86 39.99
CA GLU A 208 19.12 -2.74 40.16
C GLU A 208 18.36 -1.55 40.75
N VAL A 209 18.84 -1.00 41.85
CA VAL A 209 18.25 0.18 42.51
C VAL A 209 18.93 1.41 41.95
N ILE A 210 18.21 2.19 41.13
CA ILE A 210 18.72 3.48 40.65
C ILE A 210 18.32 4.56 41.65
N ALA A 211 19.29 4.99 42.45
CA ALA A 211 19.16 6.21 43.22
C ALA A 211 19.42 7.43 42.32
N ARG A 212 18.67 8.52 42.53
CA ARG A 212 18.97 9.81 41.89
C ARG A 212 20.37 10.30 42.23
#